data_AF-A0A2V5JXN1-F1
#
_entry.id   AF-A0A2V5JXN1-F1
#
_cell.length_a   1.000
_cell.length_b   1.000
_cell.length_c   1.000
_cell.angle_alpha   90.00
_cell.angle_beta   90.00
_cell.angle_gamma   90.00
#
_symmetry.space_group_name_H-M   'P 1'
#
loop_
_entity.id
_entity.type
_entity.pdbx_description
1 polymer ?
#
loop_
_entity_poly.entity_id
_entity_poly.type
_entity_poly.pdbx_seq_one_letter_code
_entity_poly.pdbx_strand_id
1 'polypeptide(L)'
;MEVLSFVLVSMLEWFALILLTFTMFKLDIRDYVGQIVFSSFLLALVSYVLIVTLDLLVFATFLQPPIVFIFYWQMFRIPVFYAGLIMTNGYLAYILLTTIVYNTVQLFGLILKPDTLSNFSAQALTAFVAMLAAWLIHKFRVGYTFVPYGDRANVRLNKINMRLLLFTVVGYVVMTSFNFLYFLGNYKQLVLVPVILSLGVLQYWVLKREISNEH
;
A
#
# COMPACT_ATOMS: atom_id res chain seq x y z
N MET A 1 -0.16 25.09 9.74
CA MET A 1 -0.38 23.79 10.43
C MET A 1 0.92 23.38 11.09
N GLU A 2 0.90 22.98 12.35
CA GLU A 2 2.11 22.53 13.05
C GLU A 2 2.65 21.28 12.35
N VAL A 3 3.86 21.36 11.81
CA VAL A 3 4.58 20.28 11.10
C VAL A 3 4.43 18.91 11.79
N LEU A 4 4.36 18.93 13.11
CA LEU A 4 4.17 17.77 13.97
C LEU A 4 2.89 16.98 13.64
N SER A 5 1.75 17.64 13.42
CA SER A 5 0.47 16.93 13.20
C SER A 5 0.43 16.24 11.84
N PHE A 6 0.97 16.88 10.80
CA PHE A 6 1.10 16.27 9.47
C PHE A 6 1.98 15.02 9.55
N VAL A 7 3.17 15.16 10.15
CA VAL A 7 4.13 14.05 10.24
C VAL A 7 3.55 12.89 11.06
N LEU A 8 2.85 13.15 12.16
CA LEU A 8 2.24 12.10 12.98
C LEU A 8 1.12 11.35 12.25
N VAL A 9 0.23 12.07 11.56
CA VAL A 9 -0.86 11.43 10.80
C VAL A 9 -0.29 10.64 9.62
N SER A 10 0.64 11.22 8.85
CA SER A 10 1.29 10.50 7.75
C SER A 10 2.09 9.29 8.25
N MET A 11 2.77 9.40 9.39
CA MET A 11 3.48 8.27 10.00
C MET A 11 2.52 7.14 10.36
N LEU A 12 1.33 7.47 10.89
CA LEU A 12 0.29 6.49 11.19
C LEU A 12 -0.23 5.81 9.91
N GLU A 13 -0.43 6.56 8.83
CA GLU A 13 -0.84 6.00 7.53
C GLU A 13 0.19 5.02 6.96
N TRP A 14 1.46 5.45 6.89
CA TRP A 14 2.54 4.59 6.40
C TRP A 14 2.72 3.35 7.29
N PHE A 15 2.60 3.53 8.60
CA PHE A 15 2.63 2.41 9.55
C PHE A 15 1.49 1.43 9.29
N ALA A 16 0.26 1.92 9.13
CA ALA A 16 -0.90 1.08 8.84
C ALA A 16 -0.78 0.34 7.50
N LEU A 17 -0.28 1.02 6.45
CA LEU A 17 -0.02 0.42 5.15
C LEU A 17 1.00 -0.71 5.25
N ILE A 18 2.15 -0.47 5.89
CA ILE A 18 3.20 -1.49 6.06
C ILE A 18 2.66 -2.66 6.89
N LEU A 19 1.95 -2.38 7.99
CA LEU A 19 1.38 -3.41 8.86
C LEU A 19 0.35 -4.29 8.10
N LEU A 20 -0.56 -3.67 7.35
CA LEU A 20 -1.55 -4.36 6.52
C LEU A 20 -0.85 -5.28 5.53
N THR A 21 0.14 -4.73 4.84
CA THR A 21 0.92 -5.43 3.82
C THR A 21 1.67 -6.63 4.43
N PHE A 22 2.35 -6.42 5.56
CA PHE A 22 3.04 -7.48 6.28
C PHE A 22 2.09 -8.60 6.70
N THR A 23 0.92 -8.23 7.22
CA THR A 23 -0.05 -9.20 7.67
C THR A 23 -0.64 -10.01 6.51
N MET A 24 -0.92 -9.37 5.36
CA MET A 24 -1.42 -10.04 4.16
C MET A 24 -0.46 -11.15 3.67
N PHE A 25 0.85 -10.96 3.83
CA PHE A 25 1.87 -11.92 3.42
C PHE A 25 2.48 -12.71 4.58
N LYS A 26 1.78 -12.77 5.74
CA LYS A 26 2.23 -13.47 6.96
C LYS A 26 3.70 -13.20 7.30
N LEU A 27 4.12 -11.97 7.10
CA LEU A 27 5.45 -11.51 7.45
C LEU A 27 5.56 -11.41 8.98
N ASP A 28 6.64 -11.92 9.58
CA ASP A 28 6.89 -11.93 11.02
C ASP A 28 7.08 -10.51 11.55
N ILE A 29 5.99 -9.84 11.91
CA ILE A 29 5.98 -8.43 12.34
C ILE A 29 6.88 -8.18 13.55
N ARG A 30 7.00 -9.18 14.46
CA ARG A 30 7.70 -9.06 15.74
C ARG A 30 9.18 -8.73 15.60
N ASP A 31 9.85 -9.31 14.60
CA ASP A 31 11.29 -9.11 14.41
C ASP A 31 11.60 -7.79 13.70
N TYR A 32 10.58 -7.18 13.08
CA TYR A 32 10.73 -5.99 12.26
C TYR A 32 10.03 -4.75 12.82
N VAL A 33 9.45 -4.78 14.03
CA VAL A 33 8.69 -3.63 14.59
C VAL A 33 9.51 -2.35 14.57
N GLY A 34 10.78 -2.40 15.00
CA GLY A 34 11.67 -1.23 14.98
C GLY A 34 11.92 -0.70 13.56
N GLN A 35 12.06 -1.60 12.59
CA GLN A 35 12.23 -1.25 11.18
C GLN A 35 10.94 -0.66 10.58
N ILE A 36 9.76 -1.20 10.93
CA ILE A 36 8.47 -0.69 10.47
C ILE A 36 8.26 0.74 10.97
N VAL A 37 8.50 0.99 12.25
CA VAL A 37 8.36 2.33 12.86
C VAL A 37 9.36 3.33 12.26
N PHE A 38 10.61 2.91 12.04
CA PHE A 38 11.61 3.78 11.41
C PHE A 38 11.26 4.07 9.94
N SER A 39 10.81 3.06 9.19
CA SER A 39 10.39 3.22 7.79
C SER A 39 9.19 4.17 7.68
N SER A 40 8.18 4.01 8.54
CA SER A 40 6.99 4.86 8.51
C SER A 40 7.31 6.31 8.85
N PHE A 41 8.23 6.55 9.80
CA PHE A 41 8.72 7.88 10.12
C PHE A 41 9.46 8.53 8.93
N LEU A 42 10.39 7.80 8.29
CA LEU A 42 11.10 8.32 7.12
C LEU A 42 10.17 8.58 5.94
N LEU A 43 9.22 7.68 5.66
CA LEU A 43 8.22 7.88 4.61
C LEU A 43 7.32 9.09 4.88
N ALA A 44 6.94 9.32 6.15
CA ALA A 44 6.19 10.50 6.55
C ALA A 44 6.99 11.78 6.32
N LEU A 45 8.28 11.78 6.67
CA LEU A 45 9.17 12.93 6.46
C LEU A 45 9.36 13.22 4.96
N VAL A 46 9.60 12.19 4.15
CA VAL A 46 9.71 12.33 2.70
C VAL A 46 8.41 12.87 2.09
N SER A 47 7.26 12.36 2.54
CA SER A 47 5.94 12.87 2.14
C SER A 47 5.78 14.35 2.49
N TYR A 48 6.18 14.76 3.70
CA TYR A 48 6.16 16.15 4.13
C TYR A 48 7.04 17.06 3.25
N VAL A 49 8.27 16.63 2.95
CA VAL A 49 9.17 17.40 2.09
C VAL A 49 8.58 17.55 0.68
N LEU A 50 8.06 16.47 0.10
CA LEU A 50 7.51 16.49 -1.26
C LEU A 50 6.22 17.33 -1.37
N ILE A 51 5.32 17.22 -0.39
CA ILE A 51 4.00 17.85 -0.45
C ILE A 51 4.03 19.27 0.11
N VAL A 52 4.66 19.49 1.27
CA VAL A 52 4.59 20.78 1.98
C VAL A 52 5.76 21.69 1.62
N THR A 53 6.97 21.14 1.50
CA THR A 53 8.17 21.98 1.24
C THR A 53 8.34 22.28 -0.25
N LEU A 54 8.09 21.27 -1.10
CA LEU A 54 8.30 21.38 -2.55
C LEU A 54 7.00 21.70 -3.32
N ASP A 55 5.82 21.61 -2.69
CA ASP A 55 4.50 21.76 -3.33
C ASP A 55 4.30 20.86 -4.57
N LEU A 56 5.02 19.74 -4.61
CA LEU A 56 5.05 18.81 -5.73
C LEU A 56 4.06 17.66 -5.51
N LEU A 57 2.79 17.99 -5.28
CA LEU A 57 1.76 17.03 -4.89
C LEU A 57 1.60 15.90 -5.91
N VAL A 58 1.63 16.20 -7.21
CA VAL A 58 1.53 15.20 -8.30
C VAL A 58 2.76 14.28 -8.35
N PHE A 59 3.96 14.83 -8.16
CA PHE A 59 5.18 14.03 -8.16
C PHE A 59 5.32 13.21 -6.89
N ALA A 60 4.82 13.70 -5.76
CA ALA A 60 4.80 12.97 -4.51
C ALA A 60 4.13 11.61 -4.70
N THR A 61 2.99 11.56 -5.37
CA THR A 61 2.30 10.28 -5.55
C THR A 61 2.90 9.38 -6.63
N PHE A 62 3.70 9.93 -7.55
CA PHE A 62 4.50 9.13 -8.47
C PHE A 62 5.77 8.57 -7.81
N LEU A 63 6.40 9.32 -6.91
CA LEU A 63 7.66 8.96 -6.26
C LEU A 63 7.47 8.06 -5.04
N GLN A 64 6.36 8.20 -4.32
CA GLN A 64 6.08 7.43 -3.11
C GLN A 64 6.13 5.90 -3.31
N PRO A 65 5.50 5.31 -4.34
CA PRO A 65 5.53 3.85 -4.51
C PRO A 65 6.94 3.29 -4.77
N PRO A 66 7.76 3.87 -5.69
CA PRO A 66 9.17 3.50 -5.81
C PRO A 66 9.97 3.62 -4.51
N ILE A 67 9.71 4.64 -3.69
CA ILE A 67 10.38 4.80 -2.39
C ILE A 67 10.00 3.65 -1.46
N VAL A 68 8.71 3.34 -1.31
CA VAL A 68 8.24 2.20 -0.50
C VAL A 68 8.81 0.87 -1.01
N PHE A 69 8.93 0.70 -2.32
CA PHE A 69 9.58 -0.47 -2.91
C PHE A 69 11.04 -0.59 -2.46
N ILE A 70 11.80 0.51 -2.45
CA ILE A 70 13.19 0.53 -1.96
C ILE A 70 13.24 0.15 -0.48
N PHE A 71 12.30 0.63 0.35
CA PHE A 71 12.20 0.21 1.76
C PHE A 71 11.98 -1.30 1.90
N TYR A 72 11.02 -1.88 1.16
CA TYR A 72 10.81 -3.33 1.19
C TYR A 72 12.02 -4.12 0.70
N TRP A 73 12.70 -3.64 -0.33
CA TRP A 73 13.88 -4.30 -0.87
C TRP A 73 15.10 -4.22 0.07
N GLN A 74 15.48 -3.02 0.49
CA GLN A 74 16.73 -2.77 1.21
C GLN A 74 16.58 -2.95 2.72
N MET A 75 15.50 -2.42 3.29
CA MET A 75 15.36 -2.39 4.75
C MET A 75 14.86 -3.72 5.29
N PHE A 76 13.83 -4.28 4.65
CA PHE A 76 13.26 -5.57 5.03
C PHE A 76 13.92 -6.77 4.34
N ARG A 77 14.96 -6.53 3.52
CA ARG A 77 15.73 -7.54 2.78
C ARG A 77 14.87 -8.50 1.95
N ILE A 78 13.76 -8.00 1.42
CA ILE A 78 12.85 -8.79 0.59
C ILE A 78 13.42 -8.82 -0.84
N PRO A 79 13.53 -9.98 -1.51
CA PRO A 79 14.03 -10.03 -2.88
C PRO A 79 13.20 -9.14 -3.81
N VAL A 80 13.87 -8.42 -4.72
CA VAL A 80 13.30 -7.41 -5.65
C VAL A 80 11.93 -7.81 -6.21
N PHE A 81 11.80 -9.05 -6.68
CA PHE A 81 10.55 -9.57 -7.23
C PHE A 81 9.39 -9.58 -6.22
N TYR A 82 9.63 -10.08 -5.01
CA TYR A 82 8.63 -10.13 -3.96
C TYR A 82 8.37 -8.75 -3.35
N ALA A 83 9.39 -7.90 -3.25
CA ALA A 83 9.22 -6.52 -2.79
C ALA A 83 8.24 -5.75 -3.68
N GLY A 84 8.32 -5.92 -5.01
CA GLY A 84 7.37 -5.33 -5.95
C GLY A 84 5.95 -5.87 -5.77
N LEU A 85 5.81 -7.20 -5.69
CA LEU A 85 4.51 -7.85 -5.51
C LEU A 85 3.83 -7.40 -4.21
N ILE A 86 4.59 -7.39 -3.11
CA ILE A 86 4.13 -7.01 -1.78
C ILE A 86 3.73 -5.53 -1.78
N MET A 87 4.58 -4.66 -2.33
CA MET A 87 4.29 -3.23 -2.47
C MET A 87 2.99 -2.99 -3.24
N THR A 88 2.85 -3.57 -4.43
CA THR A 88 1.68 -3.36 -5.28
C THR A 88 0.40 -3.89 -4.63
N ASN A 89 0.44 -5.05 -3.98
CA ASN A 89 -0.73 -5.58 -3.27
C ASN A 89 -1.12 -4.70 -2.08
N GLY A 90 -0.14 -4.29 -1.27
CA GLY A 90 -0.34 -3.41 -0.13
C GLY A 90 -0.97 -2.08 -0.53
N TYR A 91 -0.43 -1.44 -1.57
CA TYR A 91 -0.96 -0.17 -2.08
C TYR A 91 -2.35 -0.30 -2.69
N LEU A 92 -2.60 -1.31 -3.52
CA LEU A 92 -3.94 -1.50 -4.11
C LEU A 92 -4.98 -1.76 -3.01
N ALA A 93 -4.65 -2.55 -2.00
CA ALA A 93 -5.52 -2.79 -0.85
C ALA A 93 -5.78 -1.50 -0.06
N TYR A 94 -4.72 -0.71 0.17
CA TYR A 94 -4.83 0.57 0.87
C TYR A 94 -5.66 1.60 0.08
N ILE A 95 -5.51 1.67 -1.25
CA ILE A 95 -6.32 2.54 -2.12
C ILE A 95 -7.80 2.16 -2.05
N LEU A 96 -8.12 0.86 -2.04
CA LEU A 96 -9.50 0.40 -1.86
C LEU A 96 -10.06 0.83 -0.51
N LEU A 97 -9.32 0.61 0.58
CA LEU A 97 -9.75 1.03 1.92
C LEU A 97 -9.94 2.55 2.01
N THR A 98 -8.97 3.31 1.52
CA THR A 98 -9.04 4.78 1.46
C THR A 98 -10.27 5.21 0.69
N THR A 99 -10.54 4.60 -0.46
CA THR A 99 -11.68 5.00 -1.29
C THR A 99 -13.02 4.64 -0.64
N ILE A 100 -13.11 3.51 0.04
CA ILE A 100 -14.31 3.14 0.81
C ILE A 100 -14.56 4.18 1.90
N VAL A 101 -13.54 4.48 2.72
CA VAL A 101 -13.65 5.46 3.81
C VAL A 101 -14.02 6.85 3.27
N TYR A 102 -13.36 7.33 2.21
CA TYR A 102 -13.62 8.64 1.62
C TYR A 102 -15.03 8.73 1.02
N ASN A 103 -15.53 7.69 0.35
CA ASN A 103 -16.90 7.67 -0.15
C ASN A 103 -17.91 7.65 1.00
N THR A 104 -17.68 6.86 2.05
CA THR A 104 -18.54 6.84 3.24
C THR A 104 -18.60 8.22 3.89
N VAL A 105 -17.47 8.89 4.07
CA VAL A 105 -17.40 10.25 4.66
C VAL A 105 -18.13 11.28 3.78
N GLN A 106 -18.03 11.18 2.45
CA GLN A 106 -18.75 12.05 1.53
C GLN A 106 -20.28 11.84 1.57
N LEU A 107 -20.75 10.61 1.79
CA LEU A 107 -22.18 10.32 1.98
C LEU A 107 -22.76 11.02 3.22
N PHE A 108 -21.94 11.28 4.24
CA PHE A 108 -22.32 12.08 5.40
C PHE A 108 -22.25 13.61 5.16
N GLY A 109 -22.00 14.04 3.92
CA GLY A 109 -22.02 15.46 3.54
C GLY A 109 -20.73 16.25 3.86
N LEU A 110 -19.65 15.57 4.26
CA LEU A 110 -18.38 16.22 4.56
C LEU A 110 -17.56 16.45 3.28
N ILE A 111 -17.27 17.71 2.97
CA ILE A 111 -16.43 18.09 1.83
C ILE A 111 -14.95 17.91 2.22
N LEU A 112 -14.33 16.87 1.66
CA LEU A 112 -12.91 16.60 1.83
C LEU A 112 -12.10 17.47 0.85
N LYS A 113 -11.52 18.54 1.36
CA LYS A 113 -10.55 19.39 0.63
C LYS A 113 -9.13 19.10 1.13
N PRO A 114 -8.10 19.21 0.26
CA PRO A 114 -6.72 19.18 0.71
C PRO A 114 -6.49 20.21 1.83
N ASP A 115 -5.69 19.83 2.84
CA ASP A 115 -5.31 20.67 3.99
C ASP A 115 -6.44 21.09 4.95
N THR A 116 -7.63 20.48 4.87
CA THR A 116 -8.67 20.68 5.89
C THR A 116 -8.59 19.65 7.01
N LEU A 117 -9.06 20.03 8.21
CA LEU A 117 -9.18 19.14 9.37
C LEU A 117 -9.96 17.86 9.02
N SER A 118 -10.99 17.98 8.17
CA SER A 118 -11.80 16.85 7.69
C SER A 118 -10.98 15.82 6.91
N ASN A 119 -9.97 16.25 6.15
CA ASN A 119 -9.10 15.35 5.40
C ASN A 119 -8.14 14.59 6.33
N PHE A 120 -7.56 15.28 7.33
CA PHE A 120 -6.74 14.61 8.35
C PHE A 120 -7.54 13.60 9.17
N SER A 121 -8.77 13.94 9.54
CA SER A 121 -9.68 13.01 10.22
C SER A 121 -10.00 11.79 9.36
N ALA A 122 -10.21 11.98 8.04
CA ALA A 122 -10.46 10.88 7.12
C ALA A 122 -9.22 9.99 6.92
N GLN A 123 -8.01 10.57 6.87
CA GLN A 123 -6.73 9.85 6.81
C GLN A 123 -6.51 9.02 8.09
N ALA A 124 -6.68 9.63 9.27
CA ALA A 124 -6.57 8.93 10.54
C ALA A 124 -7.59 7.79 10.65
N LEU A 125 -8.83 8.00 10.20
CA LEU A 125 -9.85 6.96 10.14
C LEU A 125 -9.45 5.83 9.17
N THR A 126 -8.88 6.18 8.02
CA THR A 126 -8.38 5.20 7.04
C THR A 126 -7.26 4.35 7.62
N ALA A 127 -6.30 4.97 8.30
CA ALA A 127 -5.21 4.26 8.98
C ALA A 127 -5.77 3.32 10.06
N PHE A 128 -6.74 3.77 10.85
CA PHE A 128 -7.40 2.94 11.87
C PHE A 128 -8.14 1.74 11.24
N VAL A 129 -8.90 1.95 10.17
CA VAL A 129 -9.59 0.88 9.43
C VAL A 129 -8.59 -0.10 8.83
N ALA A 130 -7.48 0.39 8.28
CA ALA A 130 -6.41 -0.46 7.75
C ALA A 130 -5.73 -1.30 8.84
N MET A 131 -5.48 -0.73 10.02
CA MET A 131 -4.97 -1.48 11.17
C MET A 131 -5.98 -2.53 11.66
N LEU A 132 -7.27 -2.20 11.68
CA LEU A 132 -8.33 -3.14 12.05
C LEU A 132 -8.42 -4.29 11.03
N ALA A 133 -8.35 -3.97 9.73
CA ALA A 133 -8.30 -4.96 8.66
C ALA A 133 -7.07 -5.87 8.81
N ALA A 134 -5.89 -5.30 9.08
CA ALA A 134 -4.68 -6.07 9.38
C ALA A 134 -4.91 -7.00 10.59
N TRP A 135 -5.47 -6.50 11.68
CA TRP A 135 -5.76 -7.32 12.86
C TRP A 135 -6.73 -8.47 12.56
N LEU A 136 -7.79 -8.23 11.77
CA LEU A 136 -8.71 -9.29 11.34
C LEU A 136 -8.00 -10.34 10.50
N ILE A 137 -7.20 -9.93 9.50
CA ILE A 137 -6.40 -10.83 8.66
C ILE A 137 -5.47 -11.69 9.52
N HIS A 138 -4.81 -11.08 10.51
CA HIS A 138 -3.95 -11.81 11.45
C HIS A 138 -4.74 -12.83 12.28
N LYS A 139 -5.89 -12.40 12.83
CA LYS A 139 -6.75 -13.23 13.68
C LYS A 139 -7.33 -14.43 12.94
N PHE A 140 -7.76 -14.24 11.69
CA PHE A 140 -8.27 -15.31 10.85
C PHE A 140 -7.16 -16.14 10.18
N ARG A 141 -5.88 -15.74 10.33
CA ARG A 141 -4.72 -16.37 9.68
C ARG A 141 -4.85 -16.49 8.16
N VAL A 142 -5.66 -15.62 7.55
CA VAL A 142 -5.88 -15.56 6.10
C VAL A 142 -4.81 -14.68 5.49
N GLY A 143 -3.65 -15.27 5.22
CA GLY A 143 -2.55 -14.57 4.58
C GLY A 143 -1.67 -15.56 3.83
N TYR A 144 -0.83 -15.05 2.96
CA TYR A 144 -0.07 -15.86 2.03
C TYR A 144 1.32 -16.19 2.55
N THR A 145 1.73 -17.45 2.44
CA THR A 145 2.98 -17.97 3.02
C THR A 145 4.07 -18.19 1.97
N PHE A 146 3.75 -18.10 0.68
CA PHE A 146 4.68 -18.33 -0.43
C PHE A 146 5.83 -17.30 -0.57
N VAL A 147 5.86 -16.23 0.23
CA VAL A 147 6.94 -15.23 0.18
C VAL A 147 8.13 -15.74 1.01
N PRO A 148 9.26 -16.08 0.37
CA PRO A 148 10.41 -16.59 1.08
C PRO A 148 11.09 -15.48 1.88
N TYR A 149 11.37 -15.77 3.14
CA TYR A 149 12.25 -14.99 4.00
C TYR A 149 13.71 -15.37 3.77
N GLY A 150 14.57 -14.39 3.49
CA GLY A 150 16.03 -14.55 3.50
C GLY A 150 16.77 -13.98 2.29
N ASP A 151 18.03 -13.61 2.51
CA ASP A 151 18.95 -12.92 1.57
C ASP A 151 19.21 -13.67 0.25
N ARG A 152 18.73 -14.91 0.09
CA ARG A 152 18.93 -15.75 -1.09
C ARG A 152 17.72 -16.61 -1.43
N ALA A 153 16.56 -16.01 -1.63
CA ALA A 153 15.50 -16.69 -2.35
C ALA A 153 15.89 -16.76 -3.84
N ASN A 154 16.32 -17.93 -4.30
CA ASN A 154 16.60 -18.15 -5.72
C ASN A 154 15.26 -18.16 -6.47
N VAL A 155 14.85 -17.00 -7.00
CA VAL A 155 13.63 -16.87 -7.80
C VAL A 155 13.83 -17.66 -9.10
N ARG A 156 13.50 -18.94 -9.09
CA ARG A 156 13.40 -19.71 -10.34
C ARG A 156 12.28 -19.07 -11.16
N LEU A 157 12.62 -18.52 -12.31
CA LEU A 157 11.67 -17.94 -13.28
C LEU A 157 10.80 -19.06 -13.88
N ASN A 158 9.87 -19.58 -13.08
CA ASN A 158 8.84 -20.48 -13.56
C ASN A 158 7.72 -19.66 -14.25
N LYS A 159 6.96 -20.27 -15.16
CA LYS A 159 5.88 -19.59 -15.93
C LYS A 159 4.88 -18.85 -15.01
N ILE A 160 4.70 -19.33 -13.78
CA ILE A 160 3.84 -18.72 -12.75
C ILE A 160 4.46 -17.40 -12.23
N ASN A 161 5.76 -17.37 -11.95
CA ASN A 161 6.46 -16.18 -11.48
C ASN A 161 6.51 -15.08 -12.55
N MET A 162 6.65 -15.47 -13.83
CA MET A 162 6.63 -14.52 -14.94
C MET A 162 5.26 -13.87 -15.13
N ARG A 163 4.16 -14.63 -14.95
CA ARG A 163 2.79 -14.08 -14.95
C ARG A 163 2.58 -13.12 -13.78
N LEU A 164 3.02 -13.48 -12.57
CA LEU A 164 2.96 -12.60 -11.40
C LEU A 164 3.74 -11.30 -11.58
N LEU A 165 4.91 -11.35 -12.24
CA LEU A 165 5.67 -10.16 -12.59
C LEU A 165 4.84 -9.25 -13.50
N LEU A 166 4.27 -9.82 -14.56
CA LEU A 166 3.47 -9.09 -15.53
C LEU A 166 2.26 -8.43 -14.86
N PHE A 167 1.55 -9.15 -13.97
CA PHE A 167 0.43 -8.57 -13.21
C PHE A 167 0.87 -7.52 -12.19
N THR A 168 2.07 -7.64 -11.60
CA THR A 168 2.62 -6.60 -10.70
C THR A 168 2.90 -5.32 -11.48
N VAL A 169 3.50 -5.44 -12.67
CA VAL A 169 3.74 -4.30 -13.57
C VAL A 169 2.42 -3.67 -14.01
N VAL A 170 1.42 -4.48 -14.39
CA VAL A 170 0.08 -3.98 -14.74
C VAL A 170 -0.58 -3.30 -13.54
N GLY A 171 -0.48 -3.86 -12.35
CA GLY A 171 -0.99 -3.27 -11.11
C GLY A 171 -0.35 -1.92 -10.80
N TYR A 172 0.96 -1.80 -11.01
CA TYR A 172 1.69 -0.54 -10.87
C TYR A 172 1.23 0.52 -11.88
N VAL A 173 1.02 0.13 -13.15
CA VAL A 173 0.50 1.03 -14.18
C VAL A 173 -0.91 1.50 -13.83
N VAL A 174 -1.78 0.59 -13.39
CA VAL A 174 -3.15 0.93 -12.94
C VAL A 174 -3.12 1.87 -11.73
N MET A 175 -2.25 1.62 -10.76
CA MET A 175 -2.08 2.47 -9.58
C MET A 175 -1.62 3.88 -9.95
N THR A 176 -0.63 3.99 -10.84
CA THR A 176 -0.11 5.29 -11.31
C THR A 176 -1.17 6.05 -12.10
N SER A 177 -1.92 5.34 -12.94
CA SER A 177 -3.01 5.89 -13.74
C SER A 177 -4.18 6.35 -12.86
N PHE A 178 -4.49 5.61 -11.79
CA PHE A 178 -5.45 6.01 -10.76
C PHE A 178 -5.05 7.34 -10.14
N ASN A 179 -3.79 7.48 -9.74
CA ASN A 179 -3.33 8.71 -9.13
C ASN A 179 -3.42 9.90 -10.06
N PHE A 180 -2.95 9.75 -11.30
CA PHE A 180 -3.01 10.80 -12.31
C PHE A 180 -4.45 11.24 -12.61
N LEU A 181 -5.37 10.28 -12.80
CA LEU A 181 -6.78 10.57 -13.09
C LEU A 181 -7.55 11.11 -11.87
N TYR A 182 -7.16 10.74 -10.66
CA TYR A 182 -7.72 11.29 -9.42
C TYR A 182 -7.46 12.81 -9.34
N PHE A 183 -6.27 13.26 -9.75
CA PHE A 183 -5.90 14.68 -9.79
C PHE A 183 -6.57 15.47 -10.92
N LEU A 184 -6.83 14.85 -12.06
CA LEU A 184 -7.50 15.49 -13.20
C LEU A 184 -9.00 15.76 -12.99
N GLY A 185 -9.59 15.29 -11.89
CA GLY A 185 -10.82 15.86 -11.35
C GLY A 185 -12.09 15.61 -12.18
N ASN A 186 -12.53 14.35 -12.27
CA ASN A 186 -13.97 13.99 -12.29
C ASN A 186 -14.24 12.47 -12.40
N TYR A 187 -13.20 11.65 -12.59
CA TYR A 187 -13.38 10.22 -12.88
C TYR A 187 -13.20 9.29 -11.66
N LYS A 188 -13.31 9.83 -10.44
CA LYS A 188 -13.01 9.10 -9.18
C LYS A 188 -13.69 7.72 -9.09
N GLN A 189 -14.93 7.61 -9.58
CA GLN A 189 -15.70 6.36 -9.57
C GLN A 189 -15.37 5.43 -10.76
N LEU A 190 -15.14 5.98 -11.95
CA LEU A 190 -14.77 5.20 -13.14
C LEU A 190 -13.42 4.50 -13.00
N VAL A 191 -12.49 5.09 -12.25
CA VAL A 191 -11.15 4.53 -12.04
C VAL A 191 -11.08 3.54 -10.87
N LEU A 192 -12.15 3.37 -10.08
CA LEU A 192 -12.22 2.30 -9.08
C LEU A 192 -12.38 0.91 -9.69
N VAL A 193 -13.09 0.82 -10.81
CA VAL A 193 -13.31 -0.44 -11.53
C VAL A 193 -11.98 -1.12 -11.91
N PRO A 194 -11.01 -0.44 -12.57
CA PRO A 194 -9.73 -1.06 -12.88
C PRO A 194 -8.89 -1.38 -11.64
N VAL A 195 -8.99 -0.61 -10.55
CA VAL A 195 -8.29 -0.91 -9.29
C VAL A 195 -8.83 -2.20 -8.66
N ILE A 196 -10.14 -2.35 -8.55
CA ILE A 196 -10.80 -3.57 -8.02
C ILE A 196 -10.46 -4.78 -8.90
N LEU A 197 -10.52 -4.63 -10.23
CA LEU A 197 -10.16 -5.70 -11.16
C LEU A 197 -8.68 -6.09 -11.04
N SER A 198 -7.77 -5.10 -10.97
CA SER A 198 -6.34 -5.37 -10.83
C SER A 198 -6.02 -6.08 -9.52
N LEU A 199 -6.64 -5.66 -8.41
CA LEU A 199 -6.47 -6.31 -7.12
C LEU A 199 -7.09 -7.70 -7.12
N GLY A 200 -8.30 -7.88 -7.66
CA GLY A 200 -8.94 -9.19 -7.76
C GLY A 200 -8.13 -10.19 -8.58
N VAL A 201 -7.59 -9.75 -9.73
CA VAL A 201 -6.72 -10.57 -10.57
C VAL A 201 -5.41 -10.89 -9.85
N LEU A 202 -4.78 -9.92 -9.19
CA LEU A 202 -3.57 -10.14 -8.40
C LEU A 202 -3.81 -11.13 -7.26
N GLN A 203 -4.87 -10.95 -6.48
CA GLN A 203 -5.24 -11.86 -5.39
C GLN A 203 -5.53 -13.27 -5.92
N TYR A 204 -6.22 -13.40 -7.05
CA TYR A 204 -6.47 -14.71 -7.69
C TYR A 204 -5.16 -15.42 -8.06
N TRP A 205 -4.20 -14.71 -8.66
CA TRP A 205 -2.91 -15.30 -9.04
C TRP A 205 -2.01 -15.60 -7.85
N VAL A 206 -2.08 -14.77 -6.81
CA VAL A 206 -1.40 -14.98 -5.54
C VAL A 206 -1.94 -16.24 -4.86
N LEU A 207 -3.26 -16.39 -4.78
CA LEU A 207 -3.91 -17.58 -4.22
C LEU A 207 -3.63 -18.85 -5.04
N LYS A 208 -3.65 -18.75 -6.37
CA LYS A 208 -3.28 -19.86 -7.25
C LYS A 208 -1.83 -20.32 -7.06
N ARG A 209 -0.93 -19.39 -6.76
CA ARG A 209 0.47 -19.72 -6.46
C ARG A 209 0.63 -20.39 -5.10
N GLU A 210 -0.14 -19.95 -4.09
CA GLU A 210 -0.16 -20.63 -2.78
C GLU A 210 -0.58 -22.09 -2.94
N ILE A 211 -1.70 -22.37 -3.62
CA ILE A 211 -2.20 -23.73 -3.87
C ILE A 211 -1.17 -24.57 -4.67
N SER A 212 -0.48 -23.97 -5.64
CA SER A 212 0.54 -24.68 -6.44
C SER A 212 1.84 -24.98 -5.68
N ASN A 213 2.08 -24.36 -4.52
CA ASN A 213 3.23 -24.63 -3.67
C ASN A 213 2.92 -25.70 -2.59
N GLU A 214 1.65 -26.03 -2.35
CA GLU A 214 1.22 -27.09 -1.42
C GLU A 214 1.19 -28.50 -2.05
N HIS A 215 1.47 -28.61 -3.37
CA HIS A 215 1.61 -29.87 -4.12
C HIS A 215 3.05 -30.07 -4.59
#